data_AF-A0A2D6G7W4-F1
#
_entry.id   AF-A0A2D6G7W4-F1
#
_cell.length_a   1.000
_cell.length_b   1.000
_cell.length_c   1.000
_cell.angle_alpha   90.00
_cell.angle_beta   90.00
_cell.angle_gamma   90.00
#
_symmetry.space_group_name_H-M   'P 1'
#
loop_
_entity.id
_entity.type
_entity.pdbx_description
1 polymer ?
#
loop_
_entity_poly.entity_id
_entity_poly.type
_entity_poly.pdbx_seq_one_letter_code
_entity_poly.pdbx_strand_id
1 'polypeptide(L)'
;MADEKELGIKKDYSSSMDSKYQFSMEASRIGATTSPQVANQIGELNSRLNQGLKAVELGTMNQRLLDQVPKEHFTEIHRMAKLTGAEPSLHAPIQDLDLAGFSQQGWDPHEQQRKIKQLEGVMDKAHLLDPKGSTPIVVHAGSFPAMKWEKEGLKELDEDRKIKDVTDRKSEMMLINQQTGEVRPTRYTTSQRIGRDEPEPHTVEDQMEMMNR
;
A
#
# COMPACT_ATOMS: atom_id res chain seq x y z
N MET A 1 5.32 30.69 34.57
CA MET A 1 5.82 30.37 33.22
C MET A 1 6.41 28.98 33.33
N ALA A 2 5.83 28.00 32.63
CA ALA A 2 6.29 26.61 32.68
C ALA A 2 7.73 26.54 32.17
N ASP A 3 8.57 25.79 32.87
CA ASP A 3 10.00 25.65 32.59
C ASP A 3 10.17 24.98 31.22
N GLU A 4 11.08 25.47 30.36
CA GLU A 4 11.30 24.96 28.99
C GLU A 4 11.63 23.45 28.97
N LYS A 5 12.08 22.91 30.12
CA LYS A 5 12.25 21.47 30.36
C LYS A 5 10.95 20.66 30.37
N GLU A 6 9.82 21.24 30.79
CA GLU A 6 8.51 20.55 30.79
C GLU A 6 7.96 20.35 29.38
N LEU A 7 8.45 21.13 28.40
CA LEU A 7 8.05 21.02 26.98
C LEU A 7 8.95 20.09 26.16
N GLY A 8 10.00 19.50 26.76
CA GLY A 8 10.87 18.54 26.08
C GLY A 8 11.70 19.11 24.92
N ILE A 9 11.79 20.43 24.79
CA ILE A 9 12.53 21.09 23.72
C ILE A 9 14.02 21.10 24.10
N LYS A 10 14.82 20.24 23.46
CA LYS A 10 16.27 20.21 23.64
C LYS A 10 16.90 21.49 23.07
N LYS A 11 17.77 22.13 23.86
CA LYS A 11 18.54 23.33 23.47
C LYS A 11 19.51 23.10 22.31
N ASP A 12 19.99 21.87 22.15
CA ASP A 12 20.92 21.48 21.09
C ASP A 12 20.19 20.54 20.11
N TYR A 13 19.81 21.09 18.96
CA TYR A 13 19.25 20.31 17.85
C TYR A 13 20.41 19.82 16.99
N SER A 14 20.90 18.60 17.23
CA SER A 14 21.75 17.90 16.29
C SER A 14 20.86 16.98 15.45
N SER A 15 20.67 17.31 14.18
CA SER A 15 20.01 16.43 13.22
C SER A 15 20.98 15.40 12.65
N SER A 16 20.46 14.36 12.00
CA SER A 16 21.29 13.42 11.23
C SER A 16 22.10 14.09 10.11
N MET A 17 21.75 15.32 9.73
CA MET A 17 22.47 16.14 8.76
C MET A 17 23.65 16.92 9.38
N ASP A 18 23.70 17.07 10.71
CA ASP A 18 24.77 17.78 11.45
C ASP A 18 25.94 16.85 11.84
N SER A 19 26.01 15.69 11.20
CA SER A 19 27.10 14.72 11.39
C SER A 19 28.45 15.34 11.00
N LYS A 20 29.47 15.19 11.88
CA LYS A 20 30.87 15.53 11.55
C LYS A 20 31.41 14.71 10.38
N TYR A 21 30.76 13.58 10.08
CA TYR A 21 31.09 12.73 8.94
C TYR A 21 30.32 13.26 7.74
N GLN A 22 31.05 13.83 6.79
CA GLN A 22 30.53 14.27 5.51
C GLN A 22 30.09 13.02 4.73
N PHE A 23 28.81 12.67 4.82
CA PHE A 23 28.24 11.57 4.06
C PHE A 23 28.11 11.99 2.60
N SER A 24 29.17 11.78 1.82
CA SER A 24 29.09 11.85 0.36
C SER A 24 28.51 10.53 -0.15
N MET A 25 27.31 10.57 -0.73
CA MET A 25 26.77 9.44 -1.49
C MET A 25 26.94 9.70 -2.97
N GLU A 26 27.36 8.67 -3.71
CA GLU A 26 27.33 8.70 -5.17
C GLU A 26 25.87 8.86 -5.63
N ALA A 27 25.61 9.78 -6.56
CA ALA A 27 24.26 10.01 -7.10
C ALA A 27 23.63 8.72 -7.67
N SER A 28 24.46 7.81 -8.19
CA SER A 28 24.02 6.50 -8.70
C SER A 28 23.32 5.62 -7.66
N ARG A 29 23.56 5.85 -6.37
CA ARG A 29 22.93 5.13 -5.24
C ARG A 29 21.60 5.73 -4.82
N ILE A 30 21.22 6.88 -5.39
CA ILE A 30 19.96 7.54 -5.13
C ILE A 30 18.97 7.07 -6.20
N GLY A 31 17.82 6.57 -5.74
CA GLY A 31 16.70 6.23 -6.59
C GLY A 31 15.77 7.43 -6.81
N ALA A 32 15.14 7.51 -7.98
CA ALA A 32 14.09 8.49 -8.23
C ALA A 32 13.00 7.94 -9.12
N THR A 33 11.80 8.50 -9.00
CA THR A 33 10.70 8.16 -9.88
C THR A 33 10.63 9.12 -11.08
N THR A 34 10.08 8.62 -12.17
CA THR A 34 9.61 9.44 -13.29
C THR A 34 8.33 10.17 -12.92
N SER A 35 8.01 11.24 -13.63
CA SER A 35 6.72 11.92 -13.42
C SER A 35 5.55 11.00 -13.74
N PRO A 36 4.59 10.81 -12.81
CA PRO A 36 3.44 9.94 -13.03
C PRO A 36 2.40 10.58 -13.98
N GLN A 37 2.53 11.87 -14.28
CA GLN A 37 1.53 12.62 -15.06
C GLN A 37 1.77 12.58 -16.57
N VAL A 38 2.90 12.03 -17.02
CA VAL A 38 3.32 12.09 -18.43
C VAL A 38 3.44 10.70 -19.05
N ALA A 39 3.01 10.57 -20.31
CA ALA A 39 3.22 9.34 -21.09
C ALA A 39 4.64 9.22 -21.66
N ASN A 40 5.38 10.34 -21.75
CA ASN A 40 6.76 10.37 -22.26
C ASN A 40 7.76 9.87 -21.22
N GLN A 41 7.76 8.57 -20.98
CA GLN A 41 8.63 7.91 -20.01
C GLN A 41 10.11 7.89 -20.45
N ILE A 42 10.39 7.94 -21.76
CA ILE A 42 11.76 8.06 -22.30
C ILE A 42 12.40 9.39 -21.86
N GLY A 43 11.67 10.50 -22.05
CA GLY A 43 12.15 11.84 -21.69
C GLY A 43 12.40 11.98 -20.19
N GLU A 44 11.48 11.45 -19.37
CA GLU A 44 11.63 11.45 -17.92
C GLU A 44 12.83 10.61 -17.46
N LEU A 45 12.99 9.39 -18.01
CA LEU A 45 14.14 8.56 -17.69
C LEU A 45 15.44 9.27 -18.07
N ASN A 46 15.53 9.80 -19.30
CA ASN A 46 16.73 10.53 -19.74
C ASN A 46 17.05 11.73 -18.82
N SER A 47 16.04 12.45 -18.34
CA SER A 47 16.23 13.52 -17.35
C SER A 47 16.87 13.00 -16.06
N ARG A 48 16.43 11.85 -15.54
CA ARG A 48 17.01 11.23 -14.33
C ARG A 48 18.41 10.68 -14.57
N LEU A 49 18.65 10.04 -15.71
CA LEU A 49 19.97 9.54 -16.09
C LEU A 49 20.99 10.68 -16.22
N ASN A 50 20.59 11.82 -16.79
CA ASN A 50 21.43 13.02 -16.88
C ASN A 50 21.77 13.64 -15.51
N GLN A 51 21.00 13.34 -14.47
CA GLN A 51 21.29 13.71 -13.08
C GLN A 51 22.25 12.72 -12.39
N GLY A 52 22.67 11.66 -13.10
CA GLY A 52 23.55 10.61 -12.57
C GLY A 52 22.82 9.51 -11.80
N LEU A 53 21.49 9.49 -11.81
CA LEU A 53 20.67 8.49 -11.12
C LEU A 53 20.63 7.20 -11.95
N LYS A 54 20.82 6.05 -11.31
CA LYS A 54 20.80 4.73 -11.98
C LYS A 54 19.58 3.87 -11.63
N ALA A 55 19.06 4.02 -10.41
CA ALA A 55 17.81 3.38 -9.99
C ALA A 55 16.64 4.32 -10.33
N VAL A 56 15.88 4.00 -11.38
CA VAL A 56 14.78 4.86 -11.82
C VAL A 56 13.48 4.07 -11.90
N GLU A 57 12.48 4.51 -11.16
CA GLU A 57 11.15 3.91 -11.21
C GLU A 57 10.30 4.57 -12.31
N LEU A 58 9.88 3.76 -13.27
CA LEU A 58 8.99 4.16 -14.36
C LEU A 58 7.56 3.97 -13.90
N GLY A 59 6.71 4.96 -14.09
CA GLY A 59 5.35 4.87 -13.59
C GLY A 59 4.45 5.95 -14.15
N THR A 60 3.15 5.67 -14.13
CA THR A 60 2.13 6.68 -14.41
C THR A 60 1.13 6.74 -13.27
N MET A 61 0.28 7.76 -13.26
CA MET A 61 -0.68 8.01 -12.18
C MET A 61 -1.87 7.04 -12.23
N ASN A 62 -2.16 6.44 -13.38
CA ASN A 62 -3.27 5.51 -13.54
C ASN A 62 -3.02 4.51 -14.67
N GLN A 63 -3.69 3.36 -14.60
CA GLN A 63 -3.50 2.27 -15.55
C GLN A 63 -3.77 2.69 -17.00
N ARG A 64 -4.76 3.56 -17.24
CA ARG A 64 -5.10 4.04 -18.59
C ARG A 64 -3.93 4.76 -19.26
N LEU A 65 -3.19 5.59 -18.52
CA LEU A 65 -1.99 6.25 -19.04
C LEU A 65 -0.89 5.23 -19.32
N LEU A 66 -0.67 4.26 -18.43
CA LEU A 66 0.30 3.19 -18.65
C LEU A 66 -0.02 2.35 -19.89
N ASP A 67 -1.30 2.13 -20.19
CA ASP A 67 -1.78 1.40 -21.38
C ASP A 67 -1.64 2.20 -22.67
N GLN A 68 -1.56 3.53 -22.58
CA GLN A 68 -1.28 4.40 -23.72
C GLN A 68 0.21 4.51 -24.04
N VAL A 69 1.11 4.12 -23.12
CA VAL A 69 2.54 4.12 -23.39
C VAL A 69 2.85 3.06 -24.45
N PRO A 70 3.42 3.43 -25.61
CA PRO A 70 3.75 2.47 -26.67
C PRO A 70 4.74 1.41 -26.18
N LYS A 71 4.63 0.17 -26.67
CA LYS A 71 5.56 -0.92 -26.32
C LYS A 71 7.00 -0.58 -26.69
N GLU A 72 7.17 0.15 -27.79
CA GLU A 72 8.43 0.64 -28.31
C GLU A 72 9.15 1.54 -27.31
N HIS A 73 8.43 2.27 -26.46
CA HIS A 73 9.05 3.07 -25.40
C HIS A 73 9.77 2.19 -24.38
N PHE A 74 9.19 1.06 -23.98
CA PHE A 74 9.82 0.14 -23.04
C PHE A 74 11.07 -0.52 -23.64
N THR A 75 11.04 -0.86 -24.93
CA THR A 75 12.23 -1.37 -25.64
C THR A 75 13.33 -0.33 -25.75
N GLU A 76 12.98 0.94 -26.02
CA GLU A 76 13.97 2.01 -26.08
C GLU A 76 14.55 2.34 -24.70
N ILE A 77 13.71 2.28 -23.66
CA ILE A 77 14.16 2.40 -22.27
C ILE A 77 15.17 1.31 -21.91
N HIS A 78 14.93 0.05 -22.29
CA HIS A 78 15.91 -1.03 -22.11
C HIS A 78 17.25 -0.71 -22.78
N ARG A 79 17.20 -0.19 -24.02
CA ARG A 79 18.41 0.21 -24.76
C ARG A 79 19.18 1.30 -24.02
N MET A 80 18.49 2.33 -23.53
CA MET A 80 19.10 3.40 -22.73
C MET A 80 19.68 2.85 -21.42
N ALA A 81 18.93 2.02 -20.70
CA ALA A 81 19.35 1.41 -19.44
C ALA A 81 20.65 0.61 -19.61
N LYS A 82 20.79 -0.16 -20.69
CA LYS A 82 22.05 -0.84 -21.03
C LYS A 82 23.22 0.10 -21.32
N LEU A 83 22.96 1.20 -22.00
CA LEU A 83 24.00 2.19 -22.32
C LEU A 83 24.49 2.94 -21.09
N THR A 84 23.60 3.21 -20.13
CA THR A 84 23.92 3.98 -18.92
C THR A 84 24.22 3.12 -17.69
N GLY A 85 24.00 1.81 -17.79
CA GLY A 85 24.06 0.88 -16.66
C GLY A 85 23.00 1.19 -15.61
N ALA A 86 21.82 1.63 -16.04
CA ALA A 86 20.69 1.88 -15.15
C ALA A 86 19.84 0.62 -14.96
N GLU A 87 19.14 0.56 -13.83
CA GLU A 87 18.29 -0.55 -13.42
C GLU A 87 16.88 -0.02 -13.20
N PRO A 88 16.07 0.10 -14.27
CA PRO A 88 14.73 0.62 -14.15
C PRO A 88 13.79 -0.37 -13.46
N SER A 89 12.90 0.14 -12.61
CA SER A 89 11.74 -0.60 -12.07
C SER A 89 10.45 -0.08 -12.68
N LEU A 90 9.34 -0.83 -12.53
CA LEU A 90 8.03 -0.44 -13.03
C LEU A 90 7.01 -0.30 -11.89
N HIS A 91 6.50 0.91 -11.68
CA HIS A 91 5.33 1.17 -10.87
C HIS A 91 4.07 1.01 -11.73
N ALA A 92 3.30 -0.03 -11.42
CA ALA A 92 2.00 -0.31 -12.00
C ALA A 92 0.87 0.26 -11.12
N PRO A 93 0.21 1.35 -11.55
CA PRO A 93 -0.89 1.97 -10.80
C PRO A 93 -2.20 1.20 -11.02
N ILE A 94 -2.18 -0.12 -10.80
CA ILE A 94 -3.39 -0.93 -10.79
C ILE A 94 -4.09 -0.64 -9.47
N GLN A 95 -5.02 0.30 -9.52
CA GLN A 95 -5.84 0.65 -8.37
C GLN A 95 -6.73 -0.54 -7.98
N ASP A 96 -6.84 -0.77 -6.68
CA ASP A 96 -7.65 -1.83 -6.09
C ASP A 96 -7.30 -3.20 -6.72
N LEU A 97 -6.00 -3.53 -6.79
CA LEU A 97 -5.56 -4.84 -7.26
C LEU A 97 -5.94 -5.89 -6.21
N ASP A 98 -7.06 -6.58 -6.46
CA ASP A 98 -7.51 -7.73 -5.71
C ASP A 98 -7.52 -8.97 -6.63
N LEU A 99 -6.54 -9.84 -6.45
CA LEU A 99 -6.39 -11.08 -7.22
C LEU A 99 -7.28 -12.22 -6.69
N ALA A 100 -7.96 -12.02 -5.55
CA ALA A 100 -8.95 -12.96 -5.04
C ALA A 100 -10.34 -12.74 -5.67
N GLY A 101 -10.57 -11.57 -6.29
CA GLY A 101 -11.81 -11.24 -7.00
C GLY A 101 -12.79 -10.42 -6.20
N PHE A 102 -12.39 -9.84 -5.06
CA PHE A 102 -13.27 -8.97 -4.30
C PHE A 102 -13.36 -7.57 -4.91
N SER A 103 -14.60 -7.10 -5.03
CA SER A 103 -14.97 -5.73 -5.36
C SER A 103 -15.69 -5.09 -4.17
N GLN A 104 -16.11 -3.83 -4.30
CA GLN A 104 -16.97 -3.19 -3.28
C GLN A 104 -18.32 -3.89 -3.14
N GLN A 105 -18.75 -4.65 -4.15
CA GLN A 105 -20.02 -5.36 -4.21
C GLN A 105 -19.91 -6.83 -3.75
N GLY A 106 -18.73 -7.27 -3.32
CA GLY A 106 -18.45 -8.66 -2.94
C GLY A 106 -17.56 -9.37 -3.96
N TRP A 107 -17.48 -10.69 -3.83
CA TRP A 107 -16.68 -11.54 -4.72
C TRP A 107 -17.32 -11.67 -6.11
N ASP A 108 -16.52 -11.48 -7.15
CA ASP A 108 -16.91 -11.70 -8.54
C ASP A 108 -15.76 -12.37 -9.32
N PRO A 109 -15.96 -13.57 -9.90
CA PRO A 109 -14.94 -14.26 -10.69
C PRO A 109 -14.56 -13.50 -11.98
N HIS A 110 -15.46 -12.69 -12.54
CA HIS A 110 -15.14 -11.87 -13.71
C HIS A 110 -14.19 -10.73 -13.33
N GLU A 111 -14.37 -10.14 -12.14
CA GLU A 111 -13.45 -9.15 -11.61
C GLU A 111 -12.06 -9.73 -11.36
N GLN A 112 -11.99 -10.94 -10.80
CA GLN A 112 -10.73 -11.66 -10.65
C GLN A 112 -9.99 -11.79 -11.98
N GLN A 113 -10.67 -12.32 -13.02
CA GLN A 113 -10.06 -12.50 -14.34
C GLN A 113 -9.62 -11.17 -14.96
N ARG A 114 -10.39 -10.10 -14.77
CA ARG A 114 -10.04 -8.76 -15.25
C ARG A 114 -8.76 -8.25 -14.59
N LYS A 115 -8.61 -8.40 -13.28
CA LYS A 115 -7.43 -7.97 -12.51
C LYS A 115 -6.19 -8.79 -12.87
N ILE A 116 -6.35 -10.11 -13.07
CA ILE A 116 -5.25 -10.98 -13.56
C ILE A 116 -4.76 -10.50 -14.92
N LYS A 117 -5.65 -10.27 -15.89
CA LYS A 117 -5.26 -9.77 -17.22
C LYS A 117 -4.58 -8.40 -17.18
N GLN A 118 -5.00 -7.52 -16.27
CA GLN A 118 -4.33 -6.23 -16.07
C GLN A 118 -2.89 -6.42 -15.57
N LEU A 119 -2.69 -7.32 -14.61
CA LEU A 119 -1.36 -7.64 -14.10
C LEU A 119 -0.48 -8.31 -15.18
N GLU A 120 -1.03 -9.24 -15.96
CA GLU A 120 -0.34 -9.85 -17.11
C GLU A 120 0.14 -8.79 -18.11
N GLY A 121 -0.71 -7.83 -18.47
CA GLY A 121 -0.34 -6.74 -19.38
C GLY A 121 0.77 -5.84 -18.82
N VAL A 122 0.86 -5.70 -17.49
CA VAL A 122 1.98 -5.02 -16.82
C VAL A 122 3.25 -5.88 -16.87
N MET A 123 3.14 -7.18 -16.62
CA MET A 123 4.26 -8.12 -16.70
C MET A 123 4.86 -8.15 -18.11
N ASP A 124 4.03 -8.13 -19.15
CA ASP A 124 4.48 -8.04 -20.55
C ASP A 124 5.32 -6.78 -20.79
N LYS A 125 4.89 -5.63 -20.28
CA LYS A 125 5.64 -4.37 -20.41
C LYS A 125 6.93 -4.41 -19.58
N ALA A 126 6.89 -4.98 -18.38
CA ALA A 126 8.06 -5.16 -17.53
C ALA A 126 9.11 -6.08 -18.18
N HIS A 127 8.67 -7.11 -18.89
CA HIS A 127 9.55 -7.99 -19.65
C HIS A 127 10.23 -7.26 -20.81
N LEU A 128 9.57 -6.26 -21.42
CA LEU A 128 10.20 -5.44 -22.46
C LEU A 128 11.30 -4.51 -21.90
N LEU A 129 11.24 -4.15 -20.61
CA LEU A 129 12.26 -3.34 -19.94
C LEU A 129 13.54 -4.13 -19.66
N ASP A 130 13.44 -5.42 -19.38
CA ASP A 130 14.58 -6.33 -19.33
C ASP A 130 14.15 -7.77 -19.69
N PRO A 131 14.30 -8.18 -20.97
CA PRO A 131 13.86 -9.49 -21.42
C PRO A 131 14.66 -10.66 -20.85
N LYS A 132 15.82 -10.41 -20.23
CA LYS A 132 16.70 -11.46 -19.71
C LYS A 132 16.88 -11.40 -18.19
N GLY A 133 16.52 -10.28 -17.56
CA GLY A 133 16.61 -10.10 -16.13
C GLY A 133 15.25 -10.08 -15.44
N SER A 134 15.25 -9.48 -14.25
CA SER A 134 14.10 -9.45 -13.35
C SER A 134 13.74 -8.00 -13.05
N THR A 135 12.91 -7.40 -13.89
CA THR A 135 12.37 -6.05 -13.65
C THR A 135 11.49 -6.06 -12.40
N PRO A 136 11.82 -5.31 -11.34
CA PRO A 136 10.94 -5.19 -10.18
C PRO A 136 9.64 -4.45 -10.56
N ILE A 137 8.50 -5.00 -10.15
CA ILE A 137 7.18 -4.39 -10.37
C ILE A 137 6.59 -4.00 -9.01
N VAL A 138 6.24 -2.73 -8.86
CA VAL A 138 5.54 -2.21 -7.69
C VAL A 138 4.06 -2.08 -8.00
N VAL A 139 3.22 -2.71 -7.17
CA VAL A 139 1.76 -2.69 -7.28
C VAL A 139 1.14 -2.18 -5.99
N HIS A 140 -0.04 -1.56 -6.10
CA HIS A 140 -0.87 -1.20 -4.95
C HIS A 140 -1.84 -2.35 -4.67
N ALA A 141 -1.39 -3.34 -3.89
CA ALA A 141 -2.22 -4.50 -3.55
C ALA A 141 -3.25 -4.14 -2.46
N GLY A 142 -4.53 -4.35 -2.76
CA GLY A 142 -5.64 -4.32 -1.80
C GLY A 142 -5.98 -2.94 -1.21
N SER A 143 -7.20 -2.47 -1.47
CA SER A 143 -7.87 -1.44 -0.66
C SER A 143 -8.98 -2.05 0.21
N PHE A 144 -8.88 -3.35 0.53
CA PHE A 144 -9.95 -4.03 1.25
C PHE A 144 -10.07 -3.42 2.65
N PRO A 145 -11.23 -2.87 3.03
CA PRO A 145 -11.40 -2.10 4.26
C PRO A 145 -11.48 -3.00 5.52
N ALA A 146 -10.61 -4.01 5.60
CA ALA A 146 -10.36 -4.78 6.83
C ALA A 146 -9.22 -4.17 7.66
N MET A 147 -8.51 -3.17 7.15
CA MET A 147 -7.42 -2.50 7.88
C MET A 147 -7.98 -1.61 8.99
N LYS A 148 -7.65 -1.95 10.24
CA LYS A 148 -7.92 -1.10 11.40
C LYS A 148 -6.63 -0.67 12.06
N TRP A 149 -6.65 0.53 12.61
CA TRP A 149 -5.55 1.11 13.37
C TRP A 149 -5.87 0.97 14.85
N GLU A 150 -5.02 0.29 15.61
CA GLU A 150 -5.01 0.37 17.06
C GLU A 150 -4.17 1.60 17.44
N LYS A 151 -4.78 2.58 18.09
CA LYS A 151 -4.04 3.69 18.68
C LYS A 151 -3.66 3.31 20.10
N GLU A 152 -2.41 2.89 20.28
CA GLU A 152 -1.81 2.70 21.60
C GLU A 152 -1.32 4.05 22.17
N GLY A 153 -1.37 4.20 23.50
CA GLY A 153 -0.86 5.39 24.20
C GLY A 153 -1.80 6.60 24.26
N LEU A 154 -3.08 6.42 23.91
CA LEU A 154 -4.11 7.45 24.16
C LEU A 154 -4.34 7.58 25.67
N LYS A 155 -4.32 8.83 26.15
CA LYS A 155 -4.54 9.18 27.55
C LYS A 155 -5.74 10.10 27.64
N GLU A 156 -6.73 9.73 28.43
CA GLU A 156 -7.90 10.55 28.72
C GLU A 156 -7.90 10.96 30.20
N LEU A 157 -8.47 12.12 30.49
CA LEU A 157 -8.69 12.59 31.84
C LEU A 157 -10.05 12.09 32.31
N ASP A 158 -10.06 11.31 33.38
CA ASP A 158 -11.30 10.91 34.08
C ASP A 158 -12.00 12.14 34.69
N GLU A 159 -13.25 11.99 35.16
CA GLU A 159 -14.02 13.04 35.84
C GLU A 159 -13.27 13.61 37.07
N ASP A 160 -12.40 12.79 37.67
CA ASP A 160 -11.49 13.15 38.78
C ASP A 160 -10.12 13.70 38.34
N ARG A 161 -9.94 14.04 37.05
CA ARG A 161 -8.67 14.53 36.45
C ARG A 161 -7.48 13.57 36.59
N LYS A 162 -7.74 12.27 36.70
CA LYS A 162 -6.68 11.24 36.66
C LYS A 162 -6.45 10.82 35.21
N ILE A 163 -5.18 10.65 34.87
CA ILE A 163 -4.76 10.16 33.56
C ILE A 163 -5.07 8.66 33.50
N LYS A 164 -5.94 8.27 32.59
CA LYS A 164 -6.26 6.87 32.29
C LYS A 164 -5.79 6.52 30.88
N ASP A 165 -5.10 5.40 30.76
CA ASP A 165 -4.78 4.85 29.44
C ASP A 165 -6.07 4.32 28.81
N VAL A 166 -6.40 4.86 27.64
CA VAL A 166 -7.55 4.43 26.84
C VAL A 166 -7.02 3.60 25.69
N THR A 167 -7.43 2.33 25.64
CA THR A 167 -7.19 1.48 24.48
C THR A 167 -8.43 1.50 23.60
N ASP A 168 -8.36 2.14 22.43
CA ASP A 168 -9.45 2.06 21.44
C ASP A 168 -9.38 0.69 20.73
N ARG A 169 -9.89 -0.34 21.41
CA ARG A 169 -9.99 -1.70 20.88
C ARG A 169 -11.27 -1.87 20.08
N LYS A 170 -11.22 -1.55 18.79
CA LYS A 170 -12.27 -1.95 17.84
C LYS A 170 -11.83 -3.19 17.08
N SER A 171 -11.85 -4.36 17.71
CA SER A 171 -11.73 -5.63 16.99
C SER A 171 -13.05 -5.93 16.27
N GLU A 172 -13.22 -5.41 15.05
CA GLU A 172 -14.22 -5.99 14.13
C GLU A 172 -13.46 -6.90 13.18
N MET A 173 -13.98 -8.10 12.98
CA MET A 173 -13.51 -9.05 12.00
C MET A 173 -14.40 -8.92 10.76
N MET A 174 -13.91 -9.32 9.60
CA MET A 174 -14.75 -9.42 8.40
C MET A 174 -15.10 -10.88 8.18
N LEU A 175 -16.40 -11.20 8.10
CA LEU A 175 -16.88 -12.50 7.67
C LEU A 175 -17.09 -12.48 6.17
N ILE A 176 -16.67 -13.55 5.49
CA ILE A 176 -16.89 -13.76 4.06
C ILE A 176 -17.82 -14.95 3.90
N ASN A 177 -18.96 -14.74 3.25
CA ASN A 177 -19.84 -15.83 2.86
C ASN A 177 -19.17 -16.63 1.76
N GLN A 178 -18.90 -17.91 2.01
CA GLN A 178 -18.16 -18.77 1.09
C GLN A 178 -18.96 -19.11 -0.18
N GLN A 179 -20.29 -18.98 -0.14
CA GLN A 179 -21.17 -19.25 -1.28
C GLN A 179 -21.43 -17.99 -2.12
N THR A 180 -21.66 -16.85 -1.47
CA THR A 180 -22.07 -15.61 -2.15
C THR A 180 -20.96 -14.57 -2.27
N GLY A 181 -19.88 -14.71 -1.51
CA GLY A 181 -18.82 -13.71 -1.44
C GLY A 181 -19.20 -12.43 -0.69
N GLU A 182 -20.37 -12.41 -0.05
CA GLU A 182 -20.81 -11.28 0.76
C GLU A 182 -19.85 -11.08 1.94
N VAL A 183 -19.41 -9.83 2.13
CA VAL A 183 -18.51 -9.45 3.22
C VAL A 183 -19.32 -8.69 4.27
N ARG A 184 -19.28 -9.14 5.52
CA ARG A 184 -19.92 -8.46 6.65
C ARG A 184 -18.94 -8.20 7.78
N PRO A 185 -18.84 -6.96 8.30
CA PRO A 185 -18.13 -6.73 9.55
C PRO A 185 -18.89 -7.42 10.68
N THR A 186 -18.16 -8.11 11.54
CA THR A 186 -18.66 -8.75 12.75
C THR A 186 -17.83 -8.32 13.95
N ARG A 187 -18.40 -8.48 15.13
CA ARG A 187 -17.70 -8.40 16.41
C ARG A 187 -18.23 -9.50 17.32
N TYR A 188 -17.42 -9.86 18.31
CA TYR A 188 -17.91 -10.66 19.41
C TYR A 188 -19.05 -9.91 20.12
N THR A 189 -20.20 -10.55 20.25
CA THR A 189 -21.35 -9.98 20.97
C THR A 189 -21.90 -11.00 21.95
N THR A 190 -22.46 -10.56 23.06
CA THR A 190 -23.30 -11.39 23.91
C THR A 190 -24.76 -11.12 23.56
N SER A 191 -25.55 -12.18 23.39
CA SER A 191 -26.98 -12.06 23.08
C SER A 191 -27.79 -12.64 24.24
N GLN A 192 -28.70 -11.85 24.80
CA GLN A 192 -29.65 -12.33 25.79
C GLN A 192 -30.95 -12.77 25.11
N ARG A 193 -31.24 -14.07 25.14
CA ARG A 193 -32.51 -14.61 24.64
C ARG A 193 -33.59 -14.48 25.70
N ILE A 194 -34.78 -14.09 25.29
CA ILE A 194 -35.96 -14.02 26.18
C ILE A 194 -36.21 -15.42 26.74
N GLY A 195 -36.18 -15.56 28.07
CA GLY A 195 -36.38 -16.82 28.78
C GLY A 195 -35.10 -17.57 29.22
N ARG A 196 -33.91 -16.98 29.06
CA ARG A 196 -32.66 -17.49 29.65
C ARG A 196 -32.06 -16.47 30.61
N ASP A 197 -31.61 -16.96 31.77
CA ASP A 197 -31.03 -16.13 32.83
C ASP A 197 -29.59 -15.68 32.49
N GLU A 198 -28.85 -16.46 31.71
CA GLU A 198 -27.48 -16.14 31.32
C GLU A 198 -27.37 -15.69 29.85
N PRO A 199 -26.60 -14.62 29.55
CA PRO A 199 -26.31 -14.22 28.19
C PRO A 199 -25.44 -15.26 27.48
N GLU A 200 -25.82 -15.65 26.27
CA GLU A 200 -25.02 -16.59 25.48
C GLU A 200 -23.96 -15.84 24.66
N PRO A 201 -22.74 -16.39 24.56
CA PRO A 201 -21.72 -15.86 23.67
C PRO A 201 -22.19 -16.07 22.22
N HIS A 202 -22.24 -14.99 21.44
CA HIS A 202 -22.47 -15.06 20.00
C HIS A 202 -21.12 -14.87 19.32
N THR A 203 -20.42 -15.99 19.13
CA THR A 203 -19.05 -16.02 18.64
C THR A 203 -18.98 -15.64 17.16
N VAL A 204 -17.78 -15.40 16.66
CA VAL A 204 -17.55 -15.08 15.25
C VAL A 204 -17.79 -16.33 14.39
N GLU A 205 -17.47 -17.50 14.92
CA GLU A 205 -17.69 -18.81 14.33
C GLU A 205 -19.19 -19.09 14.17
N ASP A 206 -20.00 -18.83 15.21
CA ASP A 206 -21.46 -18.99 15.14
C ASP A 206 -22.06 -18.05 14.08
N GLN A 207 -21.59 -16.81 14.02
CA GLN A 207 -22.02 -15.82 13.03
C GLN A 207 -21.64 -16.22 11.60
N MET A 208 -20.44 -16.80 11.43
CA MET A 208 -19.97 -17.33 10.16
C MET A 208 -20.80 -18.53 9.71
N GLU A 209 -21.10 -19.47 10.60
CA GLU A 209 -21.97 -20.60 10.30
C GLU A 209 -23.37 -20.15 9.89
N MET A 210 -23.96 -19.19 10.61
CA MET A 210 -25.27 -18.66 10.26
C MET A 210 -25.29 -17.96 8.90
N MET A 211 -24.19 -17.31 8.53
CA MET A 211 -24.07 -16.63 7.24
C MET A 211 -23.87 -17.60 6.07
N ASN A 212 -23.22 -18.75 6.30
CA ASN A 212 -22.94 -19.77 5.28
C ASN A 212 -24.05 -20.84 5.14
N ARG A 213 -25.11 -20.78 5.95
CA ARG A 213 -26.31 -21.63 5.84
C ARG A 213 -27.30 -21.05 4.85
#